data_AF-A0A821P030-F1
#
_entry.id   AF-A0A821P030-F1
#
_cell.length_a   1.000
_cell.length_b   1.000
_cell.length_c   1.000
_cell.angle_alpha   90.00
_cell.angle_beta   90.00
_cell.angle_gamma   90.00
#
_symmetry.space_group_name_H-M   'P 1'
#
loop_
_entity.id
_entity.type
_entity.pdbx_description
1 polymer ?
#
loop_
_entity_poly.entity_id
_entity_poly.type
_entity_poly.pdbx_seq_one_letter_code
_entity_poly.pdbx_strand_id
1 'polypeptide(L)'
;LDPDGVDVYFLNRRPALNVRSSKELTNIFATPPNGMTPIVRVFRQVLQDKEKRIRERKLLVLLATDGIPTTEDGTPNAQELYQVLLSERIPIDRVPATIICCTGKYLIIKYLSSHYR
;
A
#
# COMPACT_ATOMS: atom_id res chain seq x y z
N LEU A 1 4.53 -17.49 -8.01
CA LEU A 1 4.51 -16.06 -8.40
C LEU A 1 3.56 -15.92 -9.57
N ASP A 2 2.78 -14.83 -9.61
CA ASP A 2 1.88 -14.53 -10.73
C ASP A 2 2.70 -14.49 -12.04
N PRO A 3 2.27 -15.16 -13.12
CA PRO A 3 2.97 -15.11 -14.41
C PRO A 3 3.13 -13.69 -14.98
N ASP A 4 2.30 -12.74 -14.54
CA ASP A 4 2.37 -11.33 -14.92
C ASP A 4 3.28 -10.48 -14.01
N GLY A 5 3.96 -11.10 -13.05
CA GLY A 5 4.79 -10.42 -12.06
C GLY A 5 3.98 -9.69 -11.00
N VAL A 6 4.68 -8.91 -10.17
CA VAL A 6 4.09 -8.09 -9.12
C VAL A 6 4.53 -6.64 -9.30
N ASP A 7 3.60 -5.71 -9.14
CA ASP A 7 3.92 -4.28 -9.12
C ASP A 7 4.15 -3.82 -7.69
N VAL A 8 5.30 -3.17 -7.44
CA VAL A 8 5.69 -2.65 -6.13
C VAL A 8 5.63 -1.13 -6.16
N TYR A 9 4.63 -0.59 -5.48
CA TYR A 9 4.46 0.85 -5.30
C TYR A 9 5.12 1.28 -4.00
N PHE A 10 6.12 2.16 -4.12
CA PHE A 10 6.78 2.74 -2.97
C PHE A 10 6.11 4.06 -2.59
N LEU A 11 6.18 4.41 -1.30
CA LEU A 11 5.53 5.63 -0.83
C LEU A 11 6.23 6.91 -1.35
N ASN A 12 7.57 6.90 -1.37
CA ASN A 12 8.39 8.10 -1.60
C ASN A 12 9.33 7.97 -2.80
N ARG A 13 9.05 7.05 -3.73
CA ARG A 13 9.83 6.88 -4.97
C ARG A 13 8.98 6.22 -6.05
N ARG A 14 9.55 6.14 -7.25
CA ARG A 14 8.87 5.56 -8.42
C ARG A 14 8.55 4.07 -8.18
N PRO A 15 7.41 3.58 -8.69
CA PRO A 15 7.05 2.16 -8.60
C PRO A 15 8.01 1.30 -9.45
N ALA A 16 8.21 0.06 -9.01
CA ALA A 16 8.82 -0.99 -9.81
C ALA A 16 7.71 -1.90 -10.33
N LEU A 17 7.58 -2.01 -11.66
CA LEU A 17 6.47 -2.73 -12.29
C LEU A 17 6.94 -4.08 -12.84
N ASN A 18 6.04 -5.06 -12.89
CA ASN A 18 6.27 -6.41 -13.42
C ASN A 18 7.52 -7.09 -12.80
N VAL A 19 7.67 -6.95 -11.49
CA VAL A 19 8.77 -7.58 -10.73
C VAL A 19 8.54 -9.08 -10.68
N ARG A 20 9.52 -9.86 -11.15
CA ARG A 20 9.43 -11.33 -11.22
C ARG A 20 10.41 -12.01 -10.27
N SER A 21 11.41 -11.28 -9.80
CA SER A 21 12.40 -11.73 -8.83
C SER A 21 12.68 -10.66 -7.78
N SER A 22 12.84 -11.08 -6.53
CA SER A 22 13.27 -10.19 -5.44
C SER A 22 14.63 -9.53 -5.70
N LYS A 23 15.49 -10.15 -6.53
CA LYS A 23 16.79 -9.60 -6.93
C LYS A 23 16.67 -8.28 -7.69
N GLU A 24 15.56 -8.06 -8.40
CA GLU A 24 15.30 -6.81 -9.13
C GLU A 24 15.11 -5.63 -8.17
N LEU A 25 14.67 -5.91 -6.95
CA LEU A 25 14.43 -4.89 -5.93
C LEU A 25 15.68 -4.60 -5.08
N THR A 26 16.73 -5.43 -5.16
CA THR A 26 17.93 -5.28 -4.32
C THR A 26 18.56 -3.90 -4.46
N ASN A 27 18.71 -3.41 -5.70
CA ASN A 27 19.27 -2.08 -5.95
C ASN A 27 18.33 -0.95 -5.50
N ILE A 28 17.02 -1.17 -5.57
CA ILE A 28 16.04 -0.18 -5.13
C ILE A 28 16.09 -0.05 -3.62
N PHE A 29 16.17 -1.16 -2.89
CA PHE A 29 16.26 -1.16 -1.43
C PHE A 29 17.65 -0.79 -0.88
N ALA A 30 18.70 -0.78 -1.72
CA ALA A 30 20.03 -0.31 -1.32
C ALA A 30 20.03 1.15 -0.86
N THR A 31 19.11 1.97 -1.39
CA THR A 31 18.89 3.34 -0.92
C THR A 31 17.72 3.36 0.06
N PRO A 32 17.94 3.73 1.33
CA PRO A 32 16.88 3.76 2.33
C PRO A 32 15.76 4.74 1.94
N PRO A 33 14.49 4.45 2.29
CA PRO A 33 13.40 5.41 2.11
C PRO A 33 13.66 6.68 2.94
N ASN A 34 13.25 7.82 2.39
CA ASN A 34 13.27 9.11 3.07
C ASN A 34 11.89 9.78 2.89
N GLY A 35 11.60 10.79 3.71
CA GLY A 35 10.35 11.54 3.63
C GLY A 35 9.21 10.93 4.43
N MET A 36 7.99 11.28 4.04
CA MET A 36 6.74 11.01 4.76
C MET A 36 6.16 9.64 4.39
N THR A 37 4.94 9.33 4.81
CA THR A 37 4.27 8.04 4.50
C THR A 37 2.91 8.27 3.83
N PRO A 38 2.88 8.82 2.59
CA PRO A 38 1.66 9.16 1.85
C PRO A 38 0.91 7.93 1.32
N ILE A 39 0.54 7.02 2.23
CA ILE A 39 -0.13 5.75 1.93
C ILE A 39 -1.44 6.00 1.18
N VAL A 40 -2.25 6.97 1.61
CA VAL A 40 -3.54 7.28 0.97
C VAL A 40 -3.34 7.69 -0.49
N ARG A 41 -2.42 8.61 -0.76
CA ARG A 41 -2.12 9.06 -2.13
C ARG A 41 -1.69 7.89 -3.01
N VAL A 42 -0.76 7.08 -2.51
CA VAL A 42 -0.19 5.96 -3.26
C VAL A 42 -1.24 4.88 -3.49
N PHE A 43 -2.10 4.61 -2.51
CA PHE A 43 -3.19 3.64 -2.66
C PHE A 43 -4.19 4.09 -3.73
N ARG A 44 -4.60 5.37 -3.73
CA ARG A 44 -5.44 5.95 -4.79
C ARG A 44 -4.77 5.85 -6.17
N GLN A 45 -3.46 6.11 -6.24
CA GLN A 45 -2.69 5.93 -7.47
C GLN A 45 -2.74 4.48 -7.96
N VAL A 46 -2.58 3.49 -7.08
CA VAL A 46 -2.71 2.07 -7.45
C VAL A 46 -4.09 1.76 -8.02
N LEU A 47 -5.17 2.25 -7.40
CA LEU A 47 -6.53 2.04 -7.90
C LEU A 47 -6.73 2.65 -9.29
N GLN A 48 -6.19 3.85 -9.52
CA GLN A 48 -6.26 4.54 -10.82
C GLN A 48 -5.44 3.80 -11.89
N ASP A 49 -4.17 3.49 -11.60
CA ASP A 49 -3.27 2.80 -12.53
C ASP A 49 -3.79 1.42 -12.94
N LYS A 50 -4.53 0.75 -12.03
CA LYS A 50 -5.05 -0.61 -12.22
C LYS A 50 -6.54 -0.66 -12.57
N GLU A 51 -7.21 0.47 -12.75
CA GLU A 51 -8.66 0.55 -12.96
C GLU A 51 -9.14 -0.40 -14.07
N LYS A 52 -8.47 -0.40 -15.22
CA LYS A 52 -8.79 -1.31 -16.34
C LYS A 52 -8.64 -2.78 -15.97
N ARG A 53 -7.57 -3.13 -15.24
CA ARG A 53 -7.27 -4.51 -14.82
C ARG A 53 -8.24 -5.02 -13.76
N ILE A 54 -8.73 -4.15 -12.87
CA ILE A 54 -9.71 -4.50 -11.84
C ILE A 54 -11.03 -4.99 -12.48
N ARG A 55 -11.40 -4.46 -13.65
CA ARG A 55 -12.58 -4.93 -14.40
C ARG A 55 -12.37 -6.33 -15.01
N GLU A 56 -11.14 -6.66 -15.38
CA GLU A 56 -10.77 -7.94 -16.01
C GLU A 56 -10.56 -9.05 -14.96
N ARG A 57 -9.89 -8.74 -13.85
CA ARG A 57 -9.47 -9.70 -12.82
C ARG A 57 -9.37 -9.05 -11.43
N LYS A 58 -9.24 -9.87 -10.39
CA LYS A 58 -9.04 -9.37 -9.02
C LYS A 58 -7.65 -8.74 -8.86
N LEU A 59 -7.59 -7.64 -8.11
CA LEU A 59 -6.35 -6.97 -7.69
C LEU A 59 -6.14 -7.20 -6.19
N LEU A 60 -5.17 -8.03 -5.82
CA LEU A 60 -4.75 -8.16 -4.43
C LEU A 60 -3.76 -7.04 -4.08
N VAL A 61 -4.09 -6.24 -3.07
CA VAL A 61 -3.19 -5.21 -2.53
C VAL A 61 -2.62 -5.66 -1.19
N LEU A 62 -1.30 -5.78 -1.13
CA LEU A 62 -0.56 -6.00 0.11
C LEU A 62 0.11 -4.68 0.51
N LEU A 63 -0.34 -4.09 1.62
CA LEU A 63 0.21 -2.86 2.16
C LEU A 63 1.18 -3.21 3.28
N ALA A 64 2.49 -3.13 3.00
CA ALA A 64 3.52 -3.35 4.00
C ALA A 64 4.02 -2.00 4.55
N THR A 65 3.92 -1.80 5.87
CA THR A 65 4.33 -0.54 6.53
C THR A 65 4.92 -0.80 7.92
N ASP A 66 5.81 0.06 8.39
CA ASP A 66 6.39 0.06 9.74
C ASP A 66 5.97 1.28 10.58
N GLY A 67 5.27 2.24 9.95
CA GLY A 67 4.92 3.54 10.51
C GLY A 67 3.44 3.92 10.36
N ILE A 68 3.11 5.10 10.90
CA ILE A 68 1.77 5.69 10.84
C ILE A 68 1.63 6.38 9.48
N PRO A 69 0.54 6.17 8.71
CA PRO A 69 0.29 6.92 7.48
C PRO A 69 0.23 8.43 7.76
N THR A 70 0.83 9.20 6.86
CA THR A 70 0.82 10.65 6.88
C THR A 70 0.43 11.21 5.52
N THR A 71 0.05 12.48 5.48
CA THR A 71 0.04 13.29 4.27
C THR A 71 1.47 13.61 3.80
N GLU A 72 1.59 14.32 2.67
CA GLU A 72 2.88 14.78 2.12
C GLU A 72 3.62 15.76 3.03
N ASP A 73 2.89 16.56 3.81
CA ASP A 73 3.42 17.49 4.81
C ASP A 73 3.71 16.81 6.17
N GLY A 74 3.43 15.51 6.30
CA GLY A 74 3.74 14.74 7.50
C GLY A 74 2.63 14.70 8.55
N THR A 75 1.45 15.27 8.25
CA THR A 75 0.29 15.20 9.15
C THR A 75 -0.28 13.77 9.18
N PRO A 76 -0.45 13.13 10.36
CA PRO A 76 -1.03 11.79 10.44
C PRO A 76 -2.46 11.73 9.89
N ASN A 77 -2.75 10.75 9.02
CA ASN A 77 -4.05 10.64 8.35
C ASN A 77 -4.61 9.20 8.31
N ALA A 78 -4.40 8.44 9.39
CA ALA A 78 -4.89 7.05 9.49
C ALA A 78 -6.42 6.92 9.30
N GLN A 79 -7.19 7.90 9.79
CA GLN A 79 -8.64 7.94 9.59
C GLN A 79 -9.01 8.02 8.11
N GLU A 80 -8.28 8.81 7.32
CA GLU A 80 -8.50 8.89 5.88
C GLU A 80 -8.17 7.56 5.20
N LEU A 81 -7.05 6.93 5.57
CA LEU A 81 -6.69 5.61 5.06
C LEU A 81 -7.80 4.57 5.33
N TYR A 82 -8.37 4.58 6.53
CA TYR A 82 -9.50 3.72 6.86
C TYR A 82 -10.71 3.97 5.94
N GLN A 83 -11.09 5.23 5.72
CA GLN A 83 -12.20 5.57 4.83
C GLN A 83 -11.94 5.10 3.39
N VAL A 84 -10.75 5.36 2.85
CA VAL A 84 -10.34 4.95 1.49
C VAL A 84 -10.40 3.43 1.32
N LEU A 85 -9.92 2.68 2.33
CA LEU A 85 -9.99 1.22 2.33
C LEU A 85 -11.42 0.69 2.38
N LEU A 86 -12.40 1.46 2.86
CA LEU A 86 -13.80 1.03 2.87
C LEU A 86 -14.56 1.44 1.61
N SER A 87 -14.34 2.65 1.11
CA SER A 87 -15.23 3.26 0.12
C SER A 87 -14.67 3.33 -1.30
N GLU A 88 -13.35 3.35 -1.48
CA GLU A 88 -12.75 3.63 -2.80
C GLU A 88 -12.32 2.37 -3.56
N ARG A 89 -12.32 1.20 -2.90
CA ARG A 89 -12.09 -0.09 -3.55
C ARG A 89 -13.33 -0.50 -4.34
N ILE A 90 -13.44 -0.07 -5.60
CA ILE A 90 -14.64 -0.30 -6.42
C ILE A 90 -14.33 -1.22 -7.62
N PRO A 91 -15.04 -2.35 -7.79
CA PRO A 91 -15.94 -2.96 -6.80
C PRO A 91 -15.14 -3.68 -5.69
N ILE A 92 -15.67 -3.67 -4.47
CA ILE A 92 -14.91 -4.03 -3.24
C ILE A 92 -14.45 -5.49 -3.20
N ASP A 93 -15.22 -6.39 -3.81
CA ASP A 93 -14.95 -7.82 -3.93
C ASP A 93 -13.84 -8.14 -4.95
N ARG A 94 -13.51 -7.18 -5.83
CA ARG A 94 -12.43 -7.30 -6.82
C ARG A 94 -11.11 -6.77 -6.32
N VAL A 95 -11.09 -5.97 -5.26
CA VAL A 95 -9.86 -5.38 -4.72
C VAL A 95 -9.67 -5.78 -3.25
N PRO A 96 -9.39 -7.07 -2.94
CA PRO A 96 -8.99 -7.43 -1.58
C PRO A 96 -7.71 -6.69 -1.19
N ALA A 97 -7.71 -6.08 -0.01
CA ALA A 97 -6.56 -5.36 0.54
C ALA A 97 -6.26 -5.87 1.95
N THR A 98 -4.98 -6.04 2.28
CA THR A 98 -4.53 -6.37 3.64
C THR A 98 -3.32 -5.53 4.03
N ILE A 99 -3.18 -5.28 5.33
CA ILE A 99 -2.12 -4.49 5.91
C ILE A 99 -1.18 -5.43 6.68
N ILE A 100 0.10 -5.37 6.36
CA ILE A 100 1.19 -6.03 7.06
C ILE A 100 1.97 -4.94 7.78
N CYS A 101 1.77 -4.84 9.09
CA CYS A 101 2.46 -3.84 9.91
C CYS A 101 3.62 -4.45 10.69
N CYS A 102 4.83 -3.95 10.44
CA CYS A 102 6.05 -4.34 11.13
C CYS A 102 6.47 -3.21 12.09
N THR A 103 5.76 -3.08 13.22
CA THR A 103 6.00 -2.00 14.17
C THR A 103 6.04 -2.50 15.61
N GLY A 104 6.98 -1.97 16.40
CA GLY A 104 7.04 -2.20 17.85
C GLY A 104 6.26 -1.16 18.67
N LYS A 105 5.64 -0.17 18.01
CA LYS A 105 4.97 0.95 18.70
C LYS A 105 3.56 0.55 19.13
N TYR A 106 3.34 0.48 20.45
CA TYR A 106 2.06 0.09 21.06
C TYR A 106 0.84 0.85 20.51
N LEU A 107 0.95 2.16 20.28
CA LEU A 107 -0.17 2.96 19.75
C LEU A 107 -0.63 2.50 18.36
N ILE A 108 0.32 2.08 17.51
CA ILE A 108 0.02 1.57 16.17
C ILE A 108 -0.62 0.19 16.27
N ILE A 109 -0.09 -0.67 17.13
CA ILE A 109 -0.68 -1.99 17.42
C ILE A 109 -2.13 -1.82 17.89
N LYS A 110 -2.39 -0.92 18.85
CA LYS A 110 -3.73 -0.64 19.39
C LYS A 110 -4.69 -0.10 18.31
N TYR A 111 -4.23 0.81 17.46
CA TYR A 111 -5.03 1.34 16.35
C TYR A 111 -5.45 0.22 15.38
N LEU A 112 -4.49 -0.59 14.93
CA LEU A 112 -4.77 -1.68 13.99
C LEU A 112 -5.70 -2.73 14.61
N SER A 113 -5.44 -3.14 15.85
CA SER A 113 -6.27 -4.14 16.53
C SER A 113 -7.71 -3.68 16.83
N SER A 114 -7.98 -2.37 16.86
CA SER A 114 -9.32 -1.86 17.13
C SER A 114 -10.21 -1.74 15.88
N HIS A 115 -9.62 -1.84 14.69
CA HIS A 115 -10.29 -1.59 13.41
C HIS A 115 -10.33 -2.82 12.49
N TYR A 116 -9.70 -3.93 12.90
CA TYR A 116 -9.94 -5.27 12.37
C TYR A 116 -11.01 -5.96 13.23
N ARG A 117 -12.28 -5.79 12.87
CA ARG A 117 -13.41 -6.63 13.31
C ARG A 117 -14.29 -6.96 12.13
#